data_AF-A0A5A9F7A8-F1
#
_entry.id   AF-A0A5A9F7A8-F1
#
_cell.length_a   1.000
_cell.length_b   1.000
_cell.length_c   1.000
_cell.angle_alpha   90.00
_cell.angle_beta   90.00
_cell.angle_gamma   90.00
#
_symmetry.space_group_name_H-M   'P 1'
#
loop_
_entity.id
_entity.type
_entity.pdbx_description
1 polymer ?
#
loop_
_entity_poly.entity_id
_entity_poly.type
_entity_poly.pdbx_seq_one_letter_code
_entity_poly.pdbx_strand_id
1 'polypeptide(L)'
;MDNAMIAWKQAATSPGTPVVDVLRLFERNSESIALVVDDHSRLLGTVTDGDVRRAILKGIPLSAPVTDVMEHQPITFPEEGNREQAVMLMNRHAIRYLPVLSAQGRIVGLLTLHDMTTPVRHDNWVVLMAGGEGRRLRPLTENCPKPMIRIGGRPILELILQSFIAQGFHRFFIAVNYMGEVIERHFGDGERWGAEIRYLKEESKLGTAGALSLLPERPDAPFCVMNGDLLTRIDYASLFEFHRLSGCAATLGVREHSIDLPFGVVSLQHDRVLDIVEKPTYTHFINAGVYVLNPDCLDHLPSGQPADMPALLSRVLQNRQPVGSFPIHEYWMDIGRLSDLERAHQDYEQIFL
;
A
#
# COMPACT_ATOMS: atom_id res chain seq x y z
N MET A 1 -19.23 -10.33 7.07
CA MET A 1 -20.33 -9.38 6.77
C MET A 1 -20.30 -8.19 7.74
N ASP A 2 -19.83 -8.36 8.98
CA ASP A 2 -19.82 -7.27 9.96
C ASP A 2 -18.90 -6.08 9.62
N ASN A 3 -17.75 -6.27 8.95
CA ASN A 3 -16.90 -5.14 8.52
C ASN A 3 -17.49 -4.30 7.37
N ALA A 4 -18.37 -4.86 6.53
CA ALA A 4 -18.96 -4.16 5.39
C ALA A 4 -20.06 -3.15 5.80
N MET A 5 -20.62 -3.29 7.01
CA MET A 5 -21.68 -2.43 7.53
C MET A 5 -21.17 -1.04 8.00
N ILE A 6 -19.87 -0.88 8.27
CA ILE A 6 -19.29 0.36 8.82
C ILE A 6 -18.67 1.24 7.71
N ALA A 7 -18.11 0.63 6.65
CA ALA A 7 -17.34 1.33 5.62
C ALA A 7 -18.15 2.27 4.72
N TRP A 8 -19.44 1.99 4.47
CA TRP A 8 -20.24 2.78 3.52
C TRP A 8 -20.43 4.24 3.93
N LYS A 9 -20.40 4.54 5.24
CA LYS A 9 -20.57 5.91 5.75
C LYS A 9 -19.41 6.82 5.35
N GLN A 10 -18.20 6.28 5.29
CA GLN A 10 -17.01 7.02 4.86
C GLN A 10 -17.10 7.35 3.35
N ALA A 11 -17.79 6.51 2.58
CA ALA A 11 -18.05 6.71 1.16
C ALA A 11 -19.31 7.55 0.86
N ALA A 12 -20.09 7.95 1.86
CA ALA A 12 -21.37 8.64 1.64
C ALA A 12 -21.20 10.15 1.38
N THR A 13 -22.02 10.73 0.50
CA THR A 13 -22.04 12.17 0.21
C THR A 13 -23.45 12.67 -0.12
N SER A 14 -23.63 13.99 -0.08
CA SER A 14 -24.91 14.64 -0.38
C SER A 14 -25.05 14.95 -1.87
N PRO A 15 -26.27 15.05 -2.42
CA PRO A 15 -26.50 15.37 -3.84
C PRO A 15 -25.93 16.73 -4.27
N GLY A 16 -25.88 17.69 -3.34
CA GLY A 16 -25.34 19.03 -3.61
C GLY A 16 -23.82 19.13 -3.52
N THR A 17 -23.12 18.05 -3.13
CA THR A 17 -21.67 18.09 -2.95
C THR A 17 -20.96 18.38 -4.29
N PRO A 18 -19.98 19.30 -4.35
CA PRO A 18 -19.20 19.54 -5.56
C PRO A 18 -18.38 18.32 -5.99
N VAL A 19 -18.21 18.12 -7.31
CA VAL A 19 -17.39 17.03 -7.86
C VAL A 19 -15.96 17.03 -7.30
N VAL A 20 -15.34 18.21 -7.12
CA VAL A 20 -14.00 18.32 -6.52
C VAL A 20 -13.91 17.76 -5.10
N ASP A 21 -14.98 17.85 -4.32
CA ASP A 21 -15.00 17.34 -2.95
C ASP A 21 -15.20 15.82 -2.91
N VAL A 22 -15.84 15.25 -3.92
CA VAL A 22 -15.88 13.80 -4.12
C VAL A 22 -14.50 13.25 -4.52
N LEU A 23 -13.74 13.95 -5.35
CA LEU A 23 -12.35 13.55 -5.65
C LEU A 23 -11.48 13.54 -4.39
N ARG A 24 -11.63 14.54 -3.50
CA ARG A 24 -10.95 14.55 -2.19
C ARG A 24 -11.40 13.42 -1.27
N LEU A 25 -12.66 12.98 -1.39
CA LEU A 25 -13.17 11.81 -0.67
C LEU A 25 -12.49 10.53 -1.16
N PHE A 26 -12.23 10.40 -2.46
CA PHE A 26 -11.48 9.26 -3.01
C PHE A 26 -10.02 9.22 -2.54
N GLU A 27 -9.37 10.37 -2.31
CA GLU A 27 -8.00 10.39 -1.76
C GLU A 27 -7.93 9.91 -0.30
N ARG A 28 -9.00 10.12 0.47
CA ARG A 28 -9.06 9.78 1.89
C ARG A 28 -9.49 8.35 2.15
N ASN A 29 -10.29 7.80 1.25
CA ASN A 29 -10.83 6.46 1.36
C ASN A 29 -10.07 5.48 0.47
N SER A 30 -10.08 4.21 0.86
CA SER A 30 -9.50 3.14 0.03
C SER A 30 -10.34 2.85 -1.21
N GLU A 31 -11.61 3.27 -1.18
CA GLU A 31 -12.60 2.97 -2.20
C GLU A 31 -12.81 4.19 -3.12
N SER A 32 -12.56 4.02 -4.42
CA SER A 32 -12.82 5.04 -5.46
C SER A 32 -14.30 5.13 -5.86
N ILE A 33 -15.20 5.16 -4.86
CA ILE A 33 -16.66 5.33 -5.04
C ILE A 33 -17.26 6.26 -3.98
N ALA A 34 -18.23 7.08 -4.39
CA ALA A 34 -19.08 7.86 -3.51
C ALA A 34 -20.54 7.43 -3.65
N LEU A 35 -21.22 7.22 -2.52
CA LEU A 35 -22.63 6.89 -2.41
C LEU A 35 -23.42 8.18 -2.17
N VAL A 36 -24.18 8.63 -3.16
CA VAL A 36 -25.00 9.84 -3.05
C VAL A 36 -26.30 9.49 -2.34
N VAL A 37 -26.55 10.10 -1.18
CA VAL A 37 -27.71 9.79 -0.33
C VAL A 37 -28.54 11.02 0.03
N ASP A 38 -29.81 10.81 0.34
CA ASP A 38 -30.68 11.82 0.95
C ASP A 38 -30.50 11.90 2.48
N ASP A 39 -31.22 12.85 3.12
CA ASP A 39 -31.23 13.06 4.57
C ASP A 39 -31.75 11.86 5.38
N HIS A 40 -32.33 10.86 4.71
CA HIS A 40 -32.84 9.62 5.29
C HIS A 40 -31.99 8.39 4.93
N SER A 41 -30.77 8.61 4.41
CA SER A 41 -29.82 7.58 3.96
C SER A 41 -30.35 6.69 2.83
N ARG A 42 -31.26 7.19 2.00
CA ARG A 42 -31.68 6.50 0.77
C ARG A 42 -30.69 6.78 -0.34
N LEU A 43 -30.31 5.74 -1.07
CA LEU A 43 -29.40 5.84 -2.21
C LEU A 43 -30.08 6.58 -3.37
N LEU A 44 -29.51 7.70 -3.78
CA LEU A 44 -29.91 8.48 -4.94
C LEU A 44 -29.07 8.18 -6.19
N GLY A 45 -27.82 7.75 -5.99
CA GLY A 45 -26.91 7.39 -7.07
C GLY A 45 -25.49 7.10 -6.58
N THR A 46 -24.60 6.75 -7.49
CA THR A 46 -23.18 6.51 -7.19
C THR A 46 -22.27 7.30 -8.12
N VAL A 47 -21.10 7.70 -7.62
CA VAL A 47 -20.06 8.38 -8.42
C VAL A 47 -18.76 7.60 -8.28
N THR A 48 -18.11 7.31 -9.40
CA THR A 48 -16.77 6.69 -9.48
C THR A 48 -15.80 7.59 -10.25
N ASP A 49 -14.50 7.27 -10.24
CA ASP A 49 -13.51 7.92 -11.12
C ASP A 49 -13.92 7.87 -12.60
N GLY A 50 -14.58 6.79 -13.02
CA GLY A 50 -15.09 6.65 -14.39
C GLY A 50 -16.17 7.69 -14.72
N ASP A 51 -17.02 8.03 -13.76
CA ASP A 51 -18.08 9.04 -13.91
C ASP A 51 -17.48 10.44 -13.96
N VAL A 52 -16.60 10.75 -13.02
CA VAL A 52 -15.92 12.06 -12.95
C VAL A 52 -15.09 12.30 -14.20
N ARG A 53 -14.31 11.31 -14.64
CA ARG A 53 -13.55 11.39 -15.91
C ARG A 53 -14.46 11.65 -17.11
N ARG A 54 -15.59 10.94 -17.21
CA ARG A 54 -16.58 11.16 -18.29
C ARG A 54 -17.21 12.55 -18.23
N ALA A 55 -17.46 13.08 -17.03
CA ALA A 55 -17.99 14.41 -16.81
C ALA A 55 -17.00 15.50 -17.24
N ILE A 56 -15.72 15.36 -16.88
CA ILE A 56 -14.65 16.27 -17.31
C ILE A 56 -14.54 16.30 -18.84
N LEU A 57 -14.58 15.13 -19.49
CA LEU A 57 -14.56 15.04 -20.96
C LEU A 57 -15.78 15.69 -21.64
N LYS A 58 -16.89 15.84 -20.91
CA LYS A 58 -18.10 16.54 -21.37
C LYS A 58 -18.10 18.04 -21.02
N GLY A 59 -17.05 18.55 -20.38
CA GLY A 59 -16.94 19.95 -19.97
C GLY A 59 -17.73 20.33 -18.73
N ILE A 60 -18.14 19.35 -17.90
CA ILE A 60 -18.80 19.63 -16.63
C ILE A 60 -17.74 20.21 -15.67
N PRO A 61 -17.97 21.39 -15.07
CA PRO A 61 -17.00 22.00 -14.17
C PRO A 61 -16.90 21.21 -12.86
N LEU A 62 -15.72 21.16 -12.24
CA LEU A 62 -15.52 20.44 -10.97
C LEU A 62 -16.30 21.07 -9.78
N SER A 63 -16.81 22.28 -9.95
CA SER A 63 -17.72 22.94 -9.01
C SER A 63 -19.18 22.53 -9.17
N ALA A 64 -19.53 21.77 -10.22
CA ALA A 64 -20.88 21.26 -10.42
C ALA A 64 -21.27 20.29 -9.28
N PRO A 65 -22.57 20.17 -8.96
CA PRO A 65 -23.04 19.19 -8.00
C PRO A 65 -22.87 17.77 -8.53
N VAL A 66 -22.66 16.82 -7.62
CA VAL A 66 -22.47 15.41 -7.97
C VAL A 66 -23.67 14.77 -8.65
N THR A 67 -24.87 15.34 -8.47
CA THR A 67 -26.07 14.93 -9.23
C THR A 67 -25.91 15.07 -10.74
N ASP A 68 -25.03 15.94 -11.22
CA ASP A 68 -24.83 16.16 -12.66
C ASP A 68 -23.90 15.10 -13.28
N VAL A 69 -23.23 14.30 -12.45
CA VAL A 69 -22.23 13.31 -12.88
C VAL A 69 -22.54 11.88 -12.44
N MET A 70 -23.41 11.68 -11.45
CA MET A 70 -23.66 10.38 -10.85
C MET A 70 -24.42 9.41 -11.76
N GLU A 71 -24.22 8.11 -11.52
CA GLU A 71 -25.10 7.06 -12.00
C GLU A 71 -26.37 7.05 -11.13
N HIS A 72 -27.52 7.41 -11.73
CA HIS A 72 -28.81 7.53 -11.05
C HIS A 72 -29.51 6.19 -10.82
N GLN A 73 -29.10 5.14 -11.53
CA GLN A 73 -29.65 3.79 -11.39
C GLN A 73 -28.52 2.79 -11.12
N PRO A 74 -27.81 2.93 -9.99
CA PRO A 74 -26.75 1.99 -9.65
C PRO A 74 -27.33 0.60 -9.44
N ILE A 75 -26.55 -0.42 -9.78
CA ILE A 75 -26.89 -1.80 -9.45
C ILE A 75 -26.72 -1.98 -7.94
N THR A 76 -27.75 -2.49 -7.28
CA THR A 76 -27.81 -2.64 -5.82
C THR A 76 -28.05 -4.08 -5.41
N PHE A 77 -27.80 -4.41 -4.15
CA PHE A 77 -27.99 -5.75 -3.59
C PHE A 77 -28.87 -5.70 -2.33
N PRO A 78 -29.77 -6.67 -2.12
CA PRO A 78 -30.57 -6.72 -0.90
C PRO A 78 -29.73 -7.16 0.31
N GLU A 79 -30.02 -6.61 1.49
CA GLU A 79 -29.39 -6.95 2.77
C GLU A 79 -29.43 -8.45 3.10
N GLU A 80 -30.50 -9.13 2.69
CA GLU A 80 -30.74 -10.56 2.95
C GLU A 80 -30.05 -11.48 1.91
N GLY A 81 -29.37 -10.91 0.91
CA GLY A 81 -28.76 -11.64 -0.19
C GLY A 81 -27.49 -12.41 0.22
N ASN A 82 -27.17 -13.48 -0.51
CA ASN A 82 -25.99 -14.29 -0.22
C ASN A 82 -24.75 -13.86 -1.02
N ARG A 83 -23.55 -14.25 -0.53
CA ARG A 83 -22.26 -13.85 -1.10
C ARG A 83 -22.08 -14.26 -2.56
N GLU A 84 -22.48 -15.48 -2.92
CA GLU A 84 -22.33 -16.01 -4.28
C GLU A 84 -23.16 -15.22 -5.30
N GLN A 85 -24.39 -14.85 -4.93
CA GLN A 85 -25.27 -14.04 -5.76
C GLN A 85 -24.68 -12.65 -6.01
N ALA A 86 -24.09 -12.02 -4.99
CA ALA A 86 -23.42 -10.73 -5.14
C ALA A 86 -22.22 -10.83 -6.11
N VAL A 87 -21.36 -11.85 -5.98
CA VAL A 87 -20.23 -12.07 -6.91
C VAL A 87 -20.73 -12.27 -8.34
N MET A 88 -21.76 -13.09 -8.54
CA MET A 88 -22.34 -13.31 -9.88
C MET A 88 -22.89 -12.01 -10.47
N LEU A 89 -23.58 -11.20 -9.67
CA LEU A 89 -24.14 -9.91 -10.10
C LEU A 89 -23.02 -8.93 -10.49
N MET A 90 -21.97 -8.83 -9.68
CA MET A 90 -20.83 -7.95 -9.95
C MET A 90 -20.10 -8.35 -11.23
N ASN A 91 -19.83 -9.63 -11.42
CA ASN A 91 -19.18 -10.15 -12.62
C ASN A 91 -20.04 -9.96 -13.88
N ARG A 92 -21.35 -10.25 -13.79
CA ARG A 92 -22.29 -10.11 -14.91
C ARG A 92 -22.35 -8.67 -15.43
N HIS A 93 -22.26 -7.70 -14.52
CA HIS A 93 -22.35 -6.28 -14.86
C HIS A 93 -21.00 -5.56 -14.93
N ALA A 94 -19.89 -6.29 -14.74
CA ALA A 94 -18.53 -5.75 -14.71
C ALA A 94 -18.35 -4.55 -13.75
N ILE A 95 -18.97 -4.64 -12.57
CA ILE A 95 -18.90 -3.60 -11.52
C ILE A 95 -18.03 -4.04 -10.35
N ARG A 96 -17.31 -3.08 -9.75
CA ARG A 96 -16.41 -3.32 -8.61
C ARG A 96 -17.04 -3.06 -7.24
N TYR A 97 -18.14 -2.31 -7.22
CA TYR A 97 -18.81 -1.85 -6.02
C TYR A 97 -20.29 -2.18 -6.11
N LEU A 98 -20.87 -2.63 -5.01
CA LEU A 98 -22.26 -3.06 -4.95
C LEU A 98 -22.91 -2.55 -3.65
N PRO A 99 -23.65 -1.42 -3.71
CA PRO A 99 -24.38 -0.89 -2.56
C PRO A 99 -25.43 -1.88 -2.05
N VAL A 100 -25.48 -2.09 -0.74
CA VAL A 100 -26.43 -2.97 -0.07
C VAL A 100 -27.56 -2.14 0.53
N LEU A 101 -28.80 -2.49 0.18
CA LEU A 101 -30.00 -1.76 0.59
C LEU A 101 -30.90 -2.59 1.50
N SER A 102 -31.49 -1.92 2.50
CA SER A 102 -32.60 -2.47 3.28
C SER A 102 -33.88 -2.54 2.44
N ALA A 103 -34.90 -3.25 2.95
CA ALA A 103 -36.23 -3.30 2.33
C ALA A 103 -36.89 -1.91 2.13
N GLN A 104 -36.43 -0.86 2.84
CA GLN A 104 -36.92 0.50 2.72
C GLN A 104 -36.05 1.39 1.80
N GLY A 105 -35.10 0.80 1.08
CA GLY A 105 -34.22 1.49 0.13
C GLY A 105 -33.10 2.30 0.79
N ARG A 106 -32.81 2.05 2.06
CA ARG A 106 -31.72 2.71 2.79
C ARG A 106 -30.41 1.95 2.62
N ILE A 107 -29.30 2.66 2.52
CA ILE A 107 -27.98 2.03 2.49
C ILE A 107 -27.70 1.43 3.87
N VAL A 108 -27.36 0.14 3.87
CA VAL A 108 -26.94 -0.61 5.06
C VAL A 108 -25.52 -1.17 4.91
N GLY A 109 -24.96 -1.15 3.70
CA GLY A 109 -23.59 -1.61 3.45
C GLY A 109 -23.10 -1.29 2.04
N LEU A 110 -21.82 -1.60 1.80
CA LEU A 110 -21.18 -1.55 0.50
C LEU A 110 -20.32 -2.81 0.36
N LEU A 111 -20.59 -3.62 -0.67
CA LEU A 111 -19.74 -4.77 -1.01
C LEU A 111 -18.76 -4.36 -2.11
N THR A 112 -17.48 -4.67 -1.92
CA THR A 112 -16.46 -4.51 -2.96
C THR A 112 -16.11 -5.87 -3.56
N LEU A 113 -15.66 -5.90 -4.82
CA LEU A 113 -15.15 -7.15 -5.39
C LEU A 113 -13.99 -7.70 -4.56
N HIS A 114 -13.18 -6.82 -3.97
CA HIS A 114 -12.08 -7.16 -3.07
C HIS A 114 -12.56 -7.94 -1.83
N ASP A 115 -13.66 -7.52 -1.20
CA ASP A 115 -14.26 -8.22 -0.04
C ASP A 115 -14.79 -9.62 -0.39
N MET A 116 -15.11 -9.81 -1.68
CA MET A 116 -15.97 -10.88 -2.15
C MET A 116 -15.21 -11.98 -2.89
N THR A 117 -14.06 -11.67 -3.48
CA THR A 117 -13.11 -12.66 -3.96
C THR A 117 -12.46 -13.38 -2.78
N THR A 118 -12.36 -14.72 -2.81
CA THR A 118 -11.22 -15.37 -2.15
C THR A 118 -9.99 -14.69 -2.76
N PRO A 119 -9.14 -14.01 -1.98
CA PRO A 119 -8.01 -13.31 -2.57
C PRO A 119 -7.26 -14.31 -3.44
N VAL A 120 -6.94 -13.91 -4.67
CA VAL A 120 -6.19 -14.76 -5.60
C VAL A 120 -4.97 -15.23 -4.83
N ARG A 121 -4.86 -16.54 -4.64
CA ARG A 121 -3.77 -17.08 -3.86
C ARG A 121 -2.47 -16.78 -4.61
N HIS A 122 -1.63 -15.95 -4.02
CA HIS A 122 -0.33 -15.61 -4.58
C HIS A 122 0.72 -16.54 -3.97
N ASP A 123 1.27 -17.42 -4.81
CA ASP A 123 2.35 -18.35 -4.43
C ASP A 123 3.74 -17.68 -4.43
N ASN A 124 3.81 -16.40 -4.81
CA ASN A 124 5.02 -15.59 -4.76
C ASN A 124 5.51 -15.44 -3.31
N TRP A 125 6.82 -15.61 -3.12
CA TRP A 125 7.44 -15.37 -1.82
C TRP A 125 7.44 -13.87 -1.48
N VAL A 126 7.27 -13.57 -0.21
CA VAL A 126 7.46 -12.23 0.37
C VAL A 126 8.58 -12.30 1.40
N VAL A 127 9.63 -11.50 1.24
CA VAL A 127 10.75 -11.39 2.17
C VAL A 127 10.63 -10.10 2.96
N LEU A 128 10.43 -10.21 4.27
CA LEU A 128 10.31 -9.09 5.20
C LEU A 128 11.64 -8.87 5.94
N MET A 129 12.23 -7.70 5.77
CA MET A 129 13.52 -7.34 6.37
C MET A 129 13.33 -6.83 7.81
N ALA A 130 13.65 -7.68 8.79
CA ALA A 130 13.39 -7.43 10.20
C ALA A 130 14.64 -7.48 11.10
N GLY A 131 15.85 -7.46 10.53
CA GLY A 131 17.11 -7.60 11.26
C GLY A 131 17.73 -6.31 11.85
N GLY A 132 17.12 -5.14 11.64
CA GLY A 132 17.69 -3.85 12.05
C GLY A 132 17.63 -3.56 13.56
N GLU A 133 18.71 -3.02 14.13
CA GLU A 133 18.76 -2.61 15.56
C GLU A 133 17.87 -1.39 15.91
N GLY A 134 17.40 -0.63 14.92
CA GLY A 134 16.54 0.54 15.16
C GLY A 134 17.14 1.61 16.10
N ARG A 135 18.47 1.86 16.02
CA ARG A 135 19.21 2.73 16.98
C ARG A 135 18.62 4.13 17.17
N ARG A 136 17.98 4.68 16.12
CA ARG A 136 17.38 6.02 16.13
C ARG A 136 16.10 6.11 16.97
N LEU A 137 15.53 4.98 17.37
CA LEU A 137 14.32 4.87 18.19
C LEU A 137 14.61 4.48 19.65
N ARG A 138 15.88 4.49 20.07
CA ARG A 138 16.22 4.27 21.48
C ARG A 138 15.58 5.34 22.36
N PRO A 139 15.09 4.99 23.57
CA PRO A 139 15.27 3.70 24.25
C PRO A 139 14.25 2.61 23.88
N LEU A 140 13.25 2.89 23.03
CA LEU A 140 12.19 1.93 22.69
C LEU A 140 12.74 0.62 22.10
N THR A 141 13.84 0.72 21.36
CA THR A 141 14.48 -0.42 20.69
C THR A 141 15.54 -1.15 21.49
N GLU A 142 15.74 -0.80 22.78
CA GLU A 142 16.72 -1.51 23.63
C GLU A 142 16.25 -2.91 24.05
N ASN A 143 14.94 -3.06 24.26
CA ASN A 143 14.32 -4.30 24.73
C ASN A 143 13.21 -4.79 23.78
N CYS A 144 13.09 -4.21 22.59
CA CYS A 144 12.09 -4.56 21.60
C CYS A 144 12.66 -4.33 20.18
N PRO A 145 12.70 -5.32 19.29
CA PRO A 145 13.16 -5.07 17.92
C PRO A 145 12.21 -4.07 17.24
N LYS A 146 12.75 -3.17 16.41
CA LYS A 146 11.98 -2.11 15.73
C LYS A 146 10.69 -2.61 15.05
N PRO A 147 10.70 -3.71 14.29
CA PRO A 147 9.48 -4.25 13.66
C PRO A 147 8.39 -4.69 14.66
N MET A 148 8.73 -4.86 15.94
CA MET A 148 7.81 -5.25 17.01
C MET A 148 7.26 -4.07 17.82
N ILE A 149 7.67 -2.84 17.53
CA ILE A 149 7.03 -1.63 18.08
C ILE A 149 5.56 -1.64 17.68
N ARG A 150 4.68 -1.26 18.62
CA ARG A 150 3.23 -1.37 18.44
C ARG A 150 2.63 -0.07 17.95
N ILE A 151 1.74 -0.17 16.95
CA ILE A 151 0.87 0.91 16.47
C ILE A 151 -0.55 0.36 16.47
N GLY A 152 -1.49 1.11 17.06
CA GLY A 152 -2.87 0.64 17.22
C GLY A 152 -2.99 -0.69 17.99
N GLY A 153 -2.09 -0.92 18.95
CA GLY A 153 -2.04 -2.13 19.75
C GLY A 153 -1.34 -3.34 19.09
N ARG A 154 -0.96 -3.27 17.82
CA ARG A 154 -0.33 -4.38 17.07
C ARG A 154 1.11 -4.06 16.64
N PRO A 155 2.04 -5.03 16.62
CA PRO A 155 3.38 -4.86 16.03
C PRO A 155 3.34 -4.34 14.58
N ILE A 156 4.28 -3.47 14.17
CA ILE A 156 4.39 -2.99 12.78
C ILE A 156 4.50 -4.18 11.81
N LEU A 157 5.36 -5.15 12.11
CA LEU A 157 5.55 -6.33 11.25
C LEU A 157 4.28 -7.20 11.15
N GLU A 158 3.45 -7.20 12.19
CA GLU A 158 2.15 -7.88 12.17
C GLU A 158 1.17 -7.18 11.24
N LEU A 159 1.13 -5.84 11.24
CA LEU A 159 0.32 -5.06 10.31
C LEU A 159 0.74 -5.30 8.86
N ILE A 160 2.06 -5.35 8.60
CA ILE A 160 2.60 -5.69 7.26
C ILE A 160 2.16 -7.09 6.84
N LEU A 161 2.38 -8.10 7.69
CA LEU A 161 2.01 -9.49 7.41
C LEU A 161 0.51 -9.62 7.11
N GLN A 162 -0.33 -9.04 7.96
CA GLN A 162 -1.79 -9.07 7.79
C GLN A 162 -2.24 -8.38 6.50
N SER A 163 -1.58 -7.28 6.10
CA SER A 163 -1.86 -6.59 4.84
C SER A 163 -1.58 -7.47 3.62
N PHE A 164 -0.44 -8.19 3.61
CA PHE A 164 -0.13 -9.17 2.56
C PHE A 164 -1.12 -10.35 2.55
N ILE A 165 -1.46 -10.90 3.71
CA ILE A 165 -2.40 -12.03 3.82
C ILE A 165 -3.79 -11.66 3.34
N ALA A 166 -4.27 -10.46 3.69
CA ALA A 166 -5.55 -9.93 3.21
C ALA A 166 -5.60 -9.84 1.68
N GLN A 167 -4.45 -9.63 1.03
CA GLN A 167 -4.31 -9.58 -0.42
C GLN A 167 -3.98 -10.95 -1.07
N GLY A 168 -3.92 -12.04 -0.29
CA GLY A 168 -3.77 -13.41 -0.83
C GLY A 168 -2.35 -13.99 -0.82
N PHE A 169 -1.37 -13.24 -0.31
CA PHE A 169 0.00 -13.74 -0.11
C PHE A 169 0.07 -14.59 1.15
N HIS A 170 0.71 -15.74 1.06
CA HIS A 170 0.71 -16.72 2.14
C HIS A 170 2.07 -17.38 2.39
N ARG A 171 3.13 -16.97 1.69
CA ARG A 171 4.48 -17.54 1.80
C ARG A 171 5.47 -16.44 2.13
N PHE A 172 6.04 -16.51 3.32
CA PHE A 172 6.89 -15.46 3.87
C PHE A 172 8.26 -16.00 4.29
N PHE A 173 9.28 -15.21 4.01
CA PHE A 173 10.55 -15.26 4.71
C PHE A 173 10.66 -14.01 5.58
N ILE A 174 11.05 -14.16 6.85
CA ILE A 174 11.40 -13.03 7.71
C ILE A 174 12.89 -13.08 7.98
N ALA A 175 13.61 -12.07 7.48
CA ALA A 175 15.04 -11.93 7.74
C ALA A 175 15.25 -11.32 9.13
N VAL A 176 15.91 -12.08 10.02
CA VAL A 176 16.08 -11.74 11.43
C VAL A 176 17.55 -11.72 11.83
N ASN A 177 17.91 -10.76 12.68
CA ASN A 177 19.22 -10.65 13.32
C ASN A 177 19.01 -10.26 14.79
N TYR A 178 19.13 -8.97 15.09
CA TYR A 178 18.96 -8.42 16.45
C TYR A 178 17.60 -8.81 17.05
N MET A 179 17.62 -9.50 18.19
CA MET A 179 16.43 -9.99 18.90
C MET A 179 15.48 -10.85 18.05
N GLY A 180 16.01 -11.59 17.07
CA GLY A 180 15.22 -12.46 16.17
C GLY A 180 14.29 -13.43 16.90
N GLU A 181 14.69 -13.94 18.07
CA GLU A 181 13.85 -14.85 18.87
C GLU A 181 12.53 -14.23 19.35
N VAL A 182 12.46 -12.90 19.52
CA VAL A 182 11.20 -12.21 19.87
C VAL A 182 10.24 -12.27 18.68
N ILE A 183 10.76 -12.09 17.48
CA ILE A 183 10.00 -12.17 16.22
C ILE A 183 9.57 -13.61 15.97
N GLU A 184 10.50 -14.58 16.05
CA GLU A 184 10.20 -16.01 15.86
C GLU A 184 9.12 -16.52 16.81
N ARG A 185 9.22 -16.16 18.10
CA ARG A 185 8.22 -16.52 19.11
C ARG A 185 6.87 -15.87 18.85
N HIS A 186 6.87 -14.62 18.36
CA HIS A 186 5.62 -13.97 17.99
C HIS A 186 5.03 -14.67 16.77
N PHE A 187 5.71 -14.77 15.64
CA PHE A 187 5.07 -15.20 14.40
C PHE A 187 4.94 -16.72 14.22
N GLY A 188 5.79 -17.53 14.87
CA GLY A 188 5.78 -18.98 14.73
C GLY A 188 6.10 -19.42 13.31
N ASP A 189 5.55 -20.55 12.88
CA ASP A 189 5.64 -21.07 11.50
C ASP A 189 4.61 -20.47 10.54
N GLY A 190 3.76 -19.56 11.03
CA GLY A 190 2.71 -18.94 10.23
C GLY A 190 1.32 -19.54 10.38
N GLU A 191 1.17 -20.71 11.00
CA GLU A 191 -0.10 -21.48 10.97
C GLU A 191 -1.28 -20.66 11.52
N ARG A 192 -1.08 -19.93 12.63
CA ARG A 192 -2.11 -19.08 13.25
C ARG A 192 -2.61 -17.95 12.36
N TRP A 193 -1.87 -17.61 11.30
CA TRP A 193 -2.19 -16.56 10.35
C TRP A 193 -2.75 -17.12 9.03
N GLY A 194 -2.80 -18.44 8.87
CA GLY A 194 -3.12 -19.07 7.59
C GLY A 194 -2.00 -18.88 6.54
N ALA A 195 -0.75 -18.78 6.98
CA ALA A 195 0.42 -18.57 6.13
C ALA A 195 1.55 -19.55 6.47
N GLU A 196 2.52 -19.66 5.57
CA GLU A 196 3.82 -20.29 5.78
C GLU A 196 4.85 -19.19 6.07
N ILE A 197 5.49 -19.24 7.23
CA ILE A 197 6.55 -18.31 7.64
C ILE A 197 7.83 -19.09 7.89
N ARG A 198 8.87 -18.76 7.14
CA ARG A 198 10.24 -19.23 7.31
C ARG A 198 11.15 -18.08 7.74
N TYR A 199 12.31 -18.38 8.30
CA TYR A 199 13.22 -17.36 8.84
C TYR A 199 14.59 -17.43 8.17
N LEU A 200 15.10 -16.27 7.77
CA LEU A 200 16.48 -16.10 7.29
C LEU A 200 17.30 -15.53 8.45
N LYS A 201 18.03 -16.38 9.16
CA LYS A 201 18.82 -15.97 10.33
C LYS A 201 20.17 -15.44 9.90
N GLU A 202 20.35 -14.14 10.05
CA GLU A 202 21.61 -13.46 9.77
C GLU A 202 22.56 -13.62 10.96
N GLU A 203 23.72 -14.26 10.79
CA GLU A 203 24.76 -14.32 11.84
C GLU A 203 25.47 -12.97 12.03
N SER A 204 25.55 -12.19 10.95
CA SER A 204 26.09 -10.83 10.92
C SER A 204 25.20 -9.96 10.05
N LYS A 205 25.29 -8.64 10.17
CA LYS A 205 24.44 -7.74 9.38
C LYS A 205 24.81 -7.79 7.91
N LEU A 206 24.02 -8.51 7.11
CA LEU A 206 24.21 -8.64 5.67
C LEU A 206 23.49 -7.52 4.90
N GLY A 207 22.71 -6.68 5.58
CA GLY A 207 22.00 -5.57 4.95
C GLY A 207 20.73 -6.03 4.22
N THR A 208 20.04 -5.06 3.63
CA THR A 208 18.68 -5.27 3.09
C THR A 208 18.61 -6.21 1.90
N ALA A 209 19.70 -6.37 1.15
CA ALA A 209 19.78 -7.30 0.03
C ALA A 209 20.66 -8.52 0.33
N GLY A 210 21.67 -8.40 1.22
CA GLY A 210 22.55 -9.51 1.54
C GLY A 210 21.84 -10.67 2.25
N ALA A 211 20.79 -10.39 3.04
CA ALA A 211 19.96 -11.46 3.63
C ALA A 211 19.28 -12.36 2.58
N LEU A 212 19.07 -11.87 1.35
CA LEU A 212 18.50 -12.67 0.26
C LEU A 212 19.45 -13.79 -0.19
N SER A 213 20.76 -13.67 0.08
CA SER A 213 21.72 -14.75 -0.18
C SER A 213 21.55 -15.96 0.75
N LEU A 214 20.75 -15.83 1.82
CA LEU A 214 20.43 -16.90 2.76
C LEU A 214 19.19 -17.71 2.35
N LEU A 215 18.52 -17.35 1.24
CA LEU A 215 17.39 -18.12 0.75
C LEU A 215 17.83 -19.58 0.51
N PRO A 216 17.10 -20.58 1.05
CA PRO A 216 17.50 -21.98 0.94
C PRO A 216 17.47 -22.49 -0.51
N GLU A 217 16.60 -21.90 -1.32
CA GLU A 217 16.41 -22.18 -2.73
C GLU A 217 16.07 -20.89 -3.48
N ARG A 218 16.43 -20.85 -4.76
CA ARG A 218 16.06 -19.75 -5.65
C ARG A 218 14.53 -19.82 -5.88
N PRO A 219 13.78 -18.72 -5.70
CA PRO A 219 12.37 -18.69 -6.05
C PRO A 219 12.14 -19.01 -7.54
N ASP A 220 11.08 -19.75 -7.86
CA ASP A 220 10.72 -20.07 -9.26
C ASP A 220 10.00 -18.93 -9.98
N ALA A 221 9.54 -17.93 -9.23
CA ALA A 221 8.74 -16.81 -9.70
C ALA A 221 9.25 -15.50 -9.07
N PRO A 222 8.85 -14.33 -9.60
CA PRO A 222 9.17 -13.05 -8.98
C PRO A 222 8.73 -13.02 -7.51
N PHE A 223 9.49 -12.36 -6.66
CA PHE A 223 9.23 -12.32 -5.22
C PHE A 223 9.33 -10.89 -4.70
N CYS A 224 8.58 -10.59 -3.64
CA CYS A 224 8.58 -9.27 -3.01
C CYS A 224 9.65 -9.21 -1.93
N VAL A 225 10.34 -8.07 -1.81
CA VAL A 225 11.21 -7.74 -0.70
C VAL A 225 10.72 -6.42 -0.10
N MET A 226 10.55 -6.37 1.20
CA MET A 226 10.00 -5.20 1.87
C MET A 226 10.66 -4.97 3.23
N ASN A 227 10.93 -3.71 3.56
CA ASN A 227 11.41 -3.34 4.89
C ASN A 227 10.32 -3.58 5.95
N GLY A 228 10.68 -4.19 7.09
CA GLY A 228 9.76 -4.57 8.15
C GLY A 228 9.32 -3.44 9.09
N ASP A 229 9.62 -2.19 8.75
CA ASP A 229 9.35 -0.97 9.53
C ASP A 229 8.45 0.03 8.80
N LEU A 230 7.80 -0.40 7.73
CA LEU A 230 6.90 0.42 6.93
C LEU A 230 5.46 0.28 7.41
N LEU A 231 4.79 1.39 7.68
CA LEU A 231 3.33 1.43 7.83
C LEU A 231 2.71 1.88 6.51
N THR A 232 1.94 1.00 5.87
CA THR A 232 1.48 1.25 4.49
C THR A 232 0.19 0.52 4.13
N ARG A 233 -0.47 1.02 3.06
CA ARG A 233 -1.66 0.45 2.43
C ARG A 233 -1.45 0.09 0.95
N ILE A 234 -0.21 -0.17 0.55
CA ILE A 234 0.12 -0.56 -0.84
C ILE A 234 -0.76 -1.73 -1.30
N ASP A 235 -1.26 -1.62 -2.53
CA ASP A 235 -1.82 -2.74 -3.30
C ASP A 235 -0.66 -3.56 -3.91
N TYR A 236 -0.26 -4.61 -3.20
CA TYR A 236 0.80 -5.51 -3.61
C TYR A 236 0.42 -6.32 -4.84
N ALA A 237 -0.86 -6.66 -5.02
CA ALA A 237 -1.31 -7.36 -6.22
C ALA A 237 -1.09 -6.50 -7.48
N SER A 238 -1.43 -5.20 -7.40
CA SER A 238 -1.14 -4.22 -8.46
C SER A 238 0.36 -4.04 -8.69
N LEU A 239 1.19 -4.05 -7.64
CA LEU A 239 2.65 -3.99 -7.77
C LEU A 239 3.20 -5.21 -8.53
N PHE A 240 2.76 -6.43 -8.21
CA PHE A 240 3.16 -7.65 -8.92
C PHE A 240 2.69 -7.65 -10.37
N GLU A 241 1.45 -7.23 -10.63
CA GLU A 241 0.91 -7.14 -11.98
C GLU A 241 1.66 -6.12 -12.83
N PHE A 242 1.96 -4.94 -12.27
CA PHE A 242 2.81 -3.94 -12.92
C PHE A 242 4.19 -4.51 -13.25
N HIS A 243 4.84 -5.19 -12.30
CA HIS A 243 6.14 -5.82 -12.52
C HIS A 243 6.08 -6.81 -13.70
N ARG A 244 5.07 -7.70 -13.70
CA ARG A 244 4.84 -8.68 -14.77
C ARG A 244 4.64 -8.02 -16.13
N LEU A 245 3.84 -6.96 -16.21
CA LEU A 245 3.55 -6.24 -17.45
C LEU A 245 4.75 -5.41 -17.95
N SER A 246 5.57 -4.88 -17.03
CA SER A 246 6.74 -4.05 -17.38
C SER A 246 7.88 -4.84 -18.02
N GLY A 247 7.96 -6.15 -17.78
CA GLY A 247 9.09 -6.99 -18.20
C GLY A 247 10.43 -6.59 -17.56
N CYS A 248 10.40 -5.81 -16.48
CA CYS A 248 11.62 -5.40 -15.78
C CYS A 248 12.23 -6.57 -14.99
N ALA A 249 13.55 -6.54 -14.80
CA ALA A 249 14.23 -7.49 -13.92
C ALA A 249 13.92 -7.22 -12.45
N ALA A 250 13.79 -5.95 -12.10
CA ALA A 250 13.37 -5.50 -10.77
C ALA A 250 12.39 -4.33 -10.89
N THR A 251 11.49 -4.21 -9.94
CA THR A 251 10.63 -3.04 -9.76
C THR A 251 10.81 -2.50 -8.35
N LEU A 252 11.09 -1.21 -8.21
CA LEU A 252 11.11 -0.53 -6.91
C LEU A 252 9.85 0.33 -6.72
N GLY A 253 9.29 0.29 -5.52
CA GLY A 253 8.29 1.24 -5.08
C GLY A 253 8.93 2.62 -4.87
N VAL A 254 8.30 3.66 -5.41
CA VAL A 254 8.75 5.04 -5.24
C VAL A 254 7.64 5.91 -4.67
N ARG A 255 8.02 6.86 -3.81
CA ARG A 255 7.12 7.87 -3.27
C ARG A 255 7.60 9.26 -3.64
N GLU A 256 6.68 10.13 -4.01
CA GLU A 256 6.98 11.54 -4.24
C GLU A 256 7.25 12.23 -2.90
N HIS A 257 8.36 12.97 -2.82
CA HIS A 257 8.77 13.74 -1.66
C HIS A 257 9.13 15.15 -2.08
N SER A 258 8.46 16.12 -1.47
CA SER A 258 8.67 17.55 -1.71
C SER A 258 9.50 18.16 -0.59
N ILE A 259 10.54 18.88 -0.96
CA ILE A 259 11.40 19.64 -0.05
C ILE A 259 11.15 21.12 -0.31
N ASP A 260 10.52 21.78 0.66
CA ASP A 260 10.40 23.23 0.67
C ASP A 260 11.67 23.83 1.26
N LEU A 261 12.39 24.60 0.46
CA LEU A 261 13.50 25.39 0.99
C LEU A 261 12.94 26.73 1.48
N PRO A 262 13.12 27.09 2.76
CA PRO A 262 12.59 28.35 3.28
C PRO A 262 13.43 29.58 2.86
N PHE A 263 14.36 29.40 1.93
CA PHE A 263 15.32 30.40 1.46
C PHE A 263 15.33 30.49 -0.06
N GLY A 264 15.79 31.62 -0.59
CA GLY A 264 16.11 31.73 -2.01
C GLY A 264 17.30 30.88 -2.42
N VAL A 265 17.12 30.07 -3.47
CA VAL A 265 18.20 29.28 -4.09
C VAL A 265 18.81 30.09 -5.22
N VAL A 266 20.14 30.24 -5.17
CA VAL A 266 20.90 31.00 -6.15
C VAL A 266 21.74 30.03 -7.00
N SER A 267 21.55 30.06 -8.32
CA SER A 267 22.40 29.35 -9.26
C SER A 267 23.60 30.21 -9.64
N LEU A 268 24.81 29.66 -9.51
CA LEU A 268 26.06 30.38 -9.75
C LEU A 268 26.86 29.76 -10.90
N GLN A 269 27.54 30.62 -11.67
CA GLN A 269 28.64 30.21 -12.54
C GLN A 269 29.86 31.07 -12.22
N HIS A 270 30.86 30.44 -11.57
CA HIS A 270 31.98 31.13 -10.92
C HIS A 270 31.50 32.18 -9.91
N ASP A 271 31.71 33.46 -10.21
CA ASP A 271 31.38 34.62 -9.39
C ASP A 271 30.09 35.32 -9.84
N ARG A 272 29.40 34.80 -10.87
CA ARG A 272 28.18 35.40 -11.43
C ARG A 272 26.94 34.64 -11.01
N VAL A 273 25.94 35.40 -10.55
CA VAL A 273 24.58 34.91 -10.32
C VAL A 273 23.87 34.72 -11.67
N LEU A 274 23.36 33.51 -11.89
CA LEU A 274 22.60 33.16 -13.10
C LEU A 274 21.08 33.20 -12.87
N ASP A 275 20.63 32.74 -11.71
CA ASP A 275 19.21 32.63 -11.38
C ASP A 275 19.00 32.70 -9.86
N ILE A 276 17.83 33.18 -9.44
CA ILE A 276 17.39 33.22 -8.04
C ILE A 276 15.94 32.77 -7.98
N VAL A 277 15.69 31.65 -7.30
CA VAL A 277 14.33 31.15 -7.04
C VAL A 277 14.04 31.29 -5.55
N GLU A 278 13.07 32.12 -5.20
CA GLU A 278 12.67 32.32 -3.80
C GLU A 278 11.76 31.18 -3.32
N LYS A 279 12.12 30.60 -2.17
CA LYS A 279 11.38 29.52 -1.51
C LYS A 279 10.91 28.39 -2.46
N PRO A 280 11.82 27.78 -3.24
CA PRO A 280 11.43 26.74 -4.17
C PRO A 280 11.00 25.47 -3.43
N THR A 281 10.05 24.78 -4.02
CA THR A 281 9.72 23.40 -3.68
C THR A 281 10.37 22.48 -4.69
N TYR A 282 11.22 21.56 -4.23
CA TYR A 282 11.81 20.52 -5.08
C TYR A 282 11.12 19.19 -4.86
N THR A 283 10.61 18.62 -5.94
CA THR A 283 9.96 17.31 -5.93
C THR A 283 10.93 16.23 -6.42
N HIS A 284 11.08 15.17 -5.62
CA HIS A 284 11.88 14.01 -5.96
C HIS A 284 11.16 12.70 -5.65
N PHE A 285 11.46 11.64 -6.39
CA PHE A 285 11.06 10.28 -6.03
C PHE A 285 12.07 9.69 -5.05
N ILE A 286 11.59 9.27 -3.89
CA ILE A 286 12.37 8.53 -2.90
C ILE A 286 12.05 7.04 -2.98
N ASN A 287 13.04 6.22 -2.63
CA ASN A 287 12.86 4.77 -2.51
C ASN A 287 11.94 4.45 -1.33
N ALA A 288 10.85 3.74 -1.59
CA ALA A 288 9.85 3.41 -0.59
C ALA A 288 10.15 2.13 0.22
N GLY A 289 11.27 1.45 -0.05
CA GLY A 289 11.64 0.24 0.70
C GLY A 289 10.80 -0.99 0.38
N VAL A 290 10.14 -1.02 -0.79
CA VAL A 290 9.35 -2.14 -1.30
C VAL A 290 9.82 -2.47 -2.72
N TYR A 291 10.02 -3.74 -3.02
CA TYR A 291 10.62 -4.18 -4.28
C TYR A 291 9.98 -5.48 -4.75
N VAL A 292 9.86 -5.67 -6.06
CA VAL A 292 9.60 -6.97 -6.68
C VAL A 292 10.78 -7.31 -7.57
N LEU A 293 11.36 -8.50 -7.37
CA LEU A 293 12.57 -8.94 -8.05
C LEU A 293 12.29 -10.23 -8.82
N ASN A 294 12.82 -10.33 -10.04
CA ASN A 294 12.99 -11.62 -10.69
C ASN A 294 14.05 -12.45 -9.95
N PRO A 295 13.95 -13.79 -9.96
CA PRO A 295 14.93 -14.67 -9.34
C PRO A 295 16.37 -14.39 -9.81
N ASP A 296 16.55 -14.01 -11.07
CA ASP A 296 17.83 -13.66 -11.69
C ASP A 296 18.51 -12.44 -11.09
N CYS A 297 17.79 -11.59 -10.35
CA CYS A 297 18.43 -10.52 -9.61
C CYS A 297 19.38 -11.05 -8.53
N LEU A 298 19.14 -12.24 -7.98
CA LEU A 298 19.97 -12.84 -6.95
C LEU A 298 21.40 -13.16 -7.45
N ASP A 299 21.59 -13.35 -8.76
CA ASP A 299 22.89 -13.64 -9.36
C ASP A 299 23.88 -12.45 -9.23
N HIS A 300 23.36 -11.25 -8.95
CA HIS A 300 24.16 -10.03 -8.73
C HIS A 300 24.56 -9.82 -7.26
N LEU A 301 24.11 -10.69 -6.35
CA LEU A 301 24.45 -10.61 -4.93
C LEU A 301 25.76 -11.35 -4.64
N PRO A 302 26.67 -10.73 -3.86
CA PRO A 302 27.86 -11.42 -3.40
C PRO A 302 27.48 -12.33 -2.23
N SER A 303 27.74 -13.64 -2.36
CA SER A 303 27.41 -14.62 -1.32
C SER A 303 28.05 -14.24 0.03
N GLY A 304 27.23 -14.17 1.08
CA GLY A 304 27.69 -13.95 2.47
C GLY A 304 28.32 -12.58 2.74
N GLN A 305 28.11 -11.59 1.86
CA GLN A 305 28.65 -10.24 2.04
C GLN A 305 27.54 -9.21 2.28
N PRO A 306 27.81 -8.15 3.05
CA PRO A 306 26.86 -7.06 3.22
C PRO A 306 26.51 -6.38 1.89
N ALA A 307 25.21 -6.29 1.60
CA ALA A 307 24.67 -5.58 0.46
C ALA A 307 23.30 -5.00 0.80
N ASP A 308 23.05 -3.78 0.34
CA ASP A 308 21.74 -3.14 0.43
C ASP A 308 21.03 -3.12 -0.92
N MET A 309 19.71 -2.94 -0.89
CA MET A 309 18.87 -2.91 -2.09
C MET A 309 19.34 -1.90 -3.15
N PRO A 310 19.76 -0.66 -2.83
CA PRO A 310 20.32 0.25 -3.83
C PRO A 310 21.57 -0.29 -4.52
N ALA A 311 22.43 -1.03 -3.79
CA ALA A 311 23.63 -1.63 -4.36
C ALA A 311 23.28 -2.79 -5.30
N LEU A 312 22.29 -3.61 -4.93
CA LEU A 312 21.75 -4.67 -5.80
C LEU A 312 21.17 -4.07 -7.09
N LEU A 313 20.27 -3.10 -6.97
CA LEU A 313 19.64 -2.46 -8.13
C LEU A 313 20.68 -1.77 -9.04
N SER A 314 21.72 -1.17 -8.47
CA SER A 314 22.82 -0.59 -9.24
C SER A 314 23.55 -1.63 -10.08
N ARG A 315 23.77 -2.84 -9.55
CA ARG A 315 24.39 -3.96 -10.30
C ARG A 315 23.48 -4.50 -11.40
N VAL A 316 22.18 -4.60 -11.14
CA VAL A 316 21.17 -4.97 -12.16
C VAL A 316 21.22 -3.97 -13.33
N LEU A 317 21.23 -2.66 -13.03
CA LEU A 317 21.34 -1.60 -14.03
C LEU A 317 22.68 -1.64 -14.80
N GLN A 318 23.80 -1.85 -14.12
CA GLN A 318 25.12 -1.98 -14.75
C GLN A 318 25.19 -3.15 -15.73
N ASN A 319 24.45 -4.23 -15.45
CA ASN A 319 24.28 -5.37 -16.35
C ASN A 319 23.21 -5.18 -17.43
N ARG A 320 22.75 -3.94 -17.63
CA ARG A 320 21.74 -3.55 -18.65
C ARG A 320 20.40 -4.25 -18.51
N GLN A 321 20.08 -4.74 -17.32
CA GLN A 321 18.76 -5.28 -17.04
C GLN A 321 17.83 -4.12 -16.62
N PRO A 322 16.60 -4.04 -17.19
CA PRO A 322 15.68 -2.95 -16.89
C PRO A 322 15.19 -2.99 -15.44
N VAL A 323 15.14 -1.81 -14.81
CA VAL A 323 14.56 -1.62 -13.48
C VAL A 323 13.41 -0.63 -13.60
N GLY A 324 12.20 -1.05 -13.21
CA GLY A 324 10.99 -0.24 -13.27
C GLY A 324 10.68 0.47 -11.96
N SER A 325 9.99 1.60 -12.02
CA SER A 325 9.49 2.33 -10.84
C SER A 325 7.97 2.20 -10.73
N PHE A 326 7.47 1.74 -9.59
CA PHE A 326 6.05 1.71 -9.27
C PHE A 326 5.71 2.87 -8.32
N PRO A 327 4.94 3.88 -8.76
CA PRO A 327 4.55 4.99 -7.90
C PRO A 327 3.53 4.52 -6.86
N ILE A 328 3.84 4.72 -5.59
CA ILE A 328 2.93 4.44 -4.47
C ILE A 328 2.13 5.69 -4.20
N HIS A 329 0.82 5.62 -4.39
CA HIS A 329 -0.12 6.73 -4.15
C HIS A 329 -0.81 6.61 -2.79
N GLU A 330 -0.94 5.38 -2.30
CA GLU A 330 -1.53 5.02 -1.02
C GLU A 330 -0.70 5.53 0.17
N TYR A 331 -1.26 5.38 1.38
CA TYR A 331 -0.55 5.71 2.60
C TYR A 331 0.75 4.89 2.72
N TRP A 332 1.85 5.59 3.00
CA TRP A 332 3.17 5.00 3.21
C TRP A 332 3.97 5.85 4.20
N MET A 333 4.61 5.19 5.16
CA MET A 333 5.47 5.83 6.14
C MET A 333 6.59 4.88 6.59
N ASP A 334 7.84 5.33 6.48
CA ASP A 334 8.99 4.70 7.16
C ASP A 334 9.06 5.22 8.60
N ILE A 335 8.91 4.31 9.57
CA ILE A 335 8.92 4.67 10.99
C ILE A 335 10.37 4.72 11.48
N GLY A 336 11.11 5.77 11.12
CA GLY A 336 12.55 5.86 11.40
C GLY A 336 12.92 6.54 12.73
N ARG A 337 12.06 7.44 13.22
CA ARG A 337 12.30 8.36 14.35
C ARG A 337 11.06 8.46 15.24
N LEU A 338 11.23 9.03 16.44
CA LEU A 338 10.12 9.21 17.39
C LEU A 338 8.98 10.07 16.81
N SER A 339 9.31 11.13 16.06
CA SER A 339 8.32 11.95 15.35
C SER A 339 7.48 11.14 14.36
N ASP A 340 8.09 10.16 13.69
CA ASP A 340 7.41 9.30 12.72
C ASP A 340 6.46 8.36 13.45
N LEU A 341 6.87 7.84 14.62
CA LEU A 341 6.04 6.98 15.46
C LEU A 341 4.83 7.73 16.04
N GLU A 342 5.03 8.95 16.55
CA GLU A 342 3.94 9.80 17.05
C GLU A 342 2.91 10.09 15.95
N ARG A 343 3.39 10.45 14.76
CA ARG A 343 2.53 10.65 13.60
C ARG A 343 1.82 9.37 13.19
N ALA A 344 2.51 8.25 13.14
CA ALA A 344 1.92 6.96 12.79
C ALA A 344 0.81 6.55 13.78
N HIS A 345 0.93 6.87 15.06
CA HIS A 345 -0.16 6.66 16.04
C HIS A 345 -1.40 7.49 15.75
N GLN A 346 -1.22 8.76 15.38
CA GLN A 346 -2.33 9.66 15.02
C GLN A 346 -3.00 9.20 13.72
N ASP A 347 -2.20 8.92 12.70
CA ASP A 347 -2.66 8.52 11.37
C ASP A 347 -3.35 7.15 11.41
N TYR A 348 -2.93 6.24 12.30
CA TYR A 348 -3.50 4.91 12.41
C TYR A 348 -5.01 4.91 12.70
N GLU A 349 -5.46 5.77 13.62
CA GLU A 349 -6.90 5.84 13.98
C GLU A 349 -7.77 6.37 12.83
N GLN A 350 -7.20 7.11 11.90
CA GLN A 350 -7.94 7.73 10.79
C GLN A 350 -7.91 6.87 9.53
N ILE A 351 -6.86 6.06 9.35
CA ILE A 351 -6.55 5.40 8.07
C ILE A 351 -6.70 3.89 8.15
N PHE A 352 -6.53 3.29 9.33
CA PHE A 352 -6.51 1.82 9.53
C PHE A 352 -7.63 1.30 10.45
N LEU A 353 -8.37 2.19 11.10
CA LEU A 353 -9.62 1.92 11.82
C LEU A 353 -10.78 2.55 11.03
#